data_AF-A0A9E2KHQ9-F1
#
_entry.id   AF-A0A9E2KHQ9-F1
#
_cell.length_a   1.000
_cell.length_b   1.000
_cell.length_c   1.000
_cell.angle_alpha   90.00
_cell.angle_beta   90.00
_cell.angle_gamma   90.00
#
_symmetry.space_group_name_H-M   'P 1'
#
loop_
_entity.id
_entity.type
_entity.pdbx_description
1 polymer ?
#
loop_
_entity_poly.entity_id
_entity_poly.type
_entity_poly.pdbx_seq_one_letter_code
_entity_poly.pdbx_strand_id
1 'polypeptide(L)'
;MELKRVVVTGLGAVTPIGNTVSEFWENLVNGVSGAGPITHFDASLFKTQFACEVKNFDASQYIDRKEARKMDLYTQYAVAVAKQA
;
A
#
# COMPACT_ATOMS: atom_id res chain seq x y z
N MET A 1 4.76 36.10 14.40
CA MET A 1 3.82 35.27 13.62
C MET A 1 3.18 34.28 14.57
N GLU A 2 1.86 34.20 14.60
CA GLU A 2 1.15 33.19 15.38
C GLU A 2 1.02 31.92 14.54
N LEU A 3 1.43 30.77 15.09
CA LEU A 3 1.40 29.50 14.37
C LEU A 3 -0.04 28.96 14.32
N LYS A 4 -0.54 28.66 13.12
CA LYS A 4 -1.86 28.05 12.95
C LYS A 4 -1.84 26.58 13.38
N ARG A 5 -2.91 26.13 14.03
CA ARG A 5 -3.12 24.71 14.35
C ARG A 5 -3.44 23.95 13.05
N VAL A 6 -2.75 22.84 12.85
CA VAL A 6 -2.97 21.89 11.74
C VAL A 6 -3.48 20.59 12.35
N VAL A 7 -4.49 20.00 11.73
CA VAL A 7 -5.08 18.72 12.14
C VAL A 7 -5.14 17.76 10.95
N VAL A 8 -5.20 16.46 11.24
CA VAL A 8 -5.37 15.41 10.23
C VAL A 8 -6.86 15.15 10.03
N THR A 9 -7.36 15.28 8.81
CA THR A 9 -8.78 15.11 8.46
C THR A 9 -9.07 13.92 7.57
N GLY A 10 -8.02 13.34 6.96
CA GLY A 10 -8.13 12.24 6.01
C GLY A 10 -6.94 11.30 6.15
N LEU A 11 -7.18 10.01 5.91
CA LEU A 11 -6.19 8.95 5.94
C LEU A 11 -6.41 8.04 4.74
N GLY A 12 -5.31 7.54 4.17
CA GLY A 12 -5.32 6.49 3.17
C GLY A 12 -4.23 5.49 3.50
N ALA A 13 -4.44 4.21 3.16
CA ALA A 13 -3.48 3.16 3.48
C ALA A 13 -3.48 2.07 2.42
N VAL A 14 -2.29 1.75 1.90
CA VAL A 14 -2.02 0.57 1.08
C VAL A 14 -0.81 -0.12 1.70
N THR A 15 -1.02 -1.30 2.28
CA THR A 15 -0.02 -1.98 3.10
C THR A 15 -0.08 -3.50 2.92
N PRO A 16 0.94 -4.25 3.36
CA PRO A 16 0.95 -5.72 3.30
C PRO A 16 -0.14 -6.41 4.14
N ILE A 17 -0.81 -5.66 5.02
CA ILE A 17 -1.85 -6.14 5.94
C ILE A 17 -3.19 -5.43 5.72
N GLY A 18 -3.38 -4.70 4.62
CA GLY A 18 -4.65 -4.03 4.33
C GLY A 18 -4.49 -2.94 3.28
N ASN A 19 -5.45 -2.86 2.35
CA ASN A 19 -5.46 -1.89 1.25
C ASN A 19 -6.41 -0.71 1.50
N THR A 20 -6.99 -0.64 2.70
CA THR A 20 -7.78 0.48 3.18
C THR A 20 -7.40 0.80 4.63
N VAL A 21 -7.74 1.99 5.11
CA VAL A 21 -7.48 2.39 6.51
C VAL A 21 -8.13 1.44 7.51
N SER A 22 -9.37 1.03 7.26
CA SER A 22 -10.12 0.14 8.14
C SER A 22 -9.48 -1.24 8.23
N GLU A 23 -9.15 -1.86 7.08
CA GLU A 23 -8.48 -3.17 7.04
C GLU A 23 -7.10 -3.12 7.69
N PHE A 24 -6.32 -2.09 7.36
CA PHE A 24 -5.00 -1.89 7.95
C PHE A 24 -5.08 -1.81 9.47
N TRP A 25 -6.02 -1.02 10.00
CA TRP A 25 -6.18 -0.84 11.44
C TRP A 25 -6.61 -2.13 12.14
N GLU A 26 -7.62 -2.83 11.60
CA GLU A 26 -8.11 -4.08 12.17
C GLU A 26 -7.00 -5.13 12.23
N ASN A 27 -6.27 -5.33 11.13
CA ASN A 27 -5.20 -6.31 11.05
C ASN A 27 -3.99 -5.94 11.92
N LEU A 28 -3.69 -4.65 12.04
CA LEU A 28 -2.66 -4.14 12.94
C LEU A 28 -2.98 -4.47 14.40
N VAL A 29 -4.21 -4.18 14.84
CA VAL A 29 -4.67 -4.46 16.21
C VAL A 29 -4.69 -5.97 16.49
N ASN A 30 -5.05 -6.78 15.51
CA ASN A 30 -5.07 -8.24 15.62
C ASN A 30 -3.68 -8.90 15.51
N GLY A 31 -2.60 -8.13 15.29
CA GLY A 31 -1.24 -8.67 15.18
C GLY A 31 -1.01 -9.52 13.93
N VAL A 32 -1.76 -9.27 12.86
CA VAL A 32 -1.64 -10.02 11.60
C VAL A 32 -0.29 -9.73 10.95
N SER A 33 0.44 -10.79 10.57
CA SER A 33 1.70 -10.64 9.85
C SER A 33 1.48 -10.44 8.34
N GLY A 34 2.14 -9.43 7.78
CA GLY A 34 2.17 -9.19 6.34
C GLY A 34 3.17 -10.07 5.58
N ALA A 35 4.10 -10.72 6.27
CA ALA A 35 5.21 -11.43 5.66
C ALA A 35 4.74 -12.69 4.89
N GLY A 36 5.34 -12.92 3.73
CA GLY A 36 5.14 -14.12 2.92
C GLY A 36 6.30 -14.33 1.95
N PRO A 37 6.29 -15.42 1.15
CA PRO A 37 7.26 -15.63 0.08
C PRO A 37 7.25 -14.47 -0.91
N ILE A 38 8.41 -14.13 -1.47
CA ILE A 38 8.51 -13.14 -2.56
C ILE A 38 7.78 -13.69 -3.80
N THR A 39 6.90 -12.89 -4.39
CA THR A 39 6.13 -13.27 -5.59
C THR A 39 6.42 -12.38 -6.79
N HIS A 40 6.98 -11.19 -6.59
CA HIS A 40 7.29 -10.27 -7.69
C HIS A 40 8.47 -10.71 -8.57
N PHE A 41 9.33 -11.61 -8.08
CA PHE A 41 10.46 -12.16 -8.82
C PHE A 41 10.91 -13.52 -8.25
N ASP A 42 11.75 -14.25 -9.00
CA ASP A 42 12.36 -15.49 -8.51
C ASP A 42 13.49 -15.19 -7.51
N ALA A 43 13.20 -15.47 -6.23
CA ALA A 43 14.13 -15.25 -5.13
C ALA A 43 15.02 -16.48 -4.81
N SER A 44 15.00 -17.56 -5.60
CA SER A 44 15.67 -18.84 -5.28
C SER A 44 17.17 -18.73 -5.01
N LEU A 45 17.86 -17.78 -5.66
CA LEU A 45 19.30 -17.54 -5.49
C LEU A 45 19.65 -16.54 -4.38
N PHE A 46 18.66 -16.00 -3.69
CA PHE A 46 18.85 -15.00 -2.64
C PHE A 46 18.82 -15.63 -1.25
N LYS A 47 19.60 -15.06 -0.32
CA LYS A 47 19.61 -15.47 1.10
C LYS A 47 18.26 -15.23 1.78
N THR A 48 17.57 -14.16 1.39
CA THR A 48 16.24 -13.80 1.89
C THR A 48 15.22 -14.04 0.80
N GLN A 49 14.19 -14.82 1.10
CA GLN A 49 13.18 -15.29 0.13
C GLN A 49 11.75 -14.88 0.53
N PHE A 50 11.62 -14.01 1.53
CA PHE A 50 10.36 -13.50 2.03
C PHE A 50 10.35 -11.97 2.00
N ALA A 51 9.16 -11.40 1.86
CA ALA A 51 8.90 -9.98 1.89
C ALA A 51 7.51 -9.70 2.46
N CYS A 52 7.23 -8.43 2.77
CA CYS A 52 5.90 -7.95 3.08
C CYS A 52 5.35 -7.25 1.83
N GLU A 53 4.88 -8.03 0.86
CA GLU A 53 4.32 -7.51 -0.39
C GLU A 53 2.88 -7.02 -0.18
N VAL A 54 2.46 -6.00 -0.93
CA VAL A 54 1.06 -5.57 -0.96
C VAL A 54 0.26 -6.64 -1.70
N LYS A 55 -0.79 -7.16 -1.04
CA LYS A 55 -1.59 -8.28 -1.56
C LYS A 55 -2.83 -7.75 -2.25
N ASN A 56 -3.20 -8.38 -3.37
CA ASN A 56 -4.46 -8.10 -4.10
C ASN A 56 -4.66 -6.62 -4.48
N PHE A 57 -3.57 -5.89 -4.78
CA PHE A 57 -3.68 -4.52 -5.26
C PHE A 57 -4.15 -4.49 -6.72
N ASP A 58 -5.17 -3.67 -6.99
CA ASP A 58 -5.69 -3.43 -8.33
C ASP A 58 -5.68 -1.93 -8.64
N ALA A 59 -4.71 -1.52 -9.46
CA ALA A 59 -4.56 -0.13 -9.90
C ALA A 59 -5.77 0.40 -10.68
N SER A 60 -6.55 -0.48 -11.33
CA SER A 60 -7.68 -0.08 -12.17
C SER A 60 -8.84 0.51 -11.37
N GLN A 61 -8.91 0.26 -10.07
CA GLN A 61 -9.88 0.86 -9.16
C GLN A 61 -9.61 2.36 -8.92
N TYR A 62 -8.37 2.80 -9.16
CA TYR A 62 -7.92 4.15 -8.82
C TYR A 62 -7.45 4.95 -10.05
N ILE A 63 -6.98 4.27 -11.09
CA ILE A 63 -6.27 4.91 -12.20
C ILE A 63 -6.77 4.32 -13.51
N ASP A 64 -6.98 5.17 -14.52
CA ASP A 64 -7.25 4.68 -15.87
C ASP A 64 -6.11 3.77 -16.34
N ARG A 65 -6.47 2.68 -17.01
CA ARG A 65 -5.52 1.64 -17.44
C ARG A 65 -4.36 2.18 -18.29
N LYS A 66 -4.61 3.21 -19.10
CA LYS A 66 -3.57 3.82 -19.97
C LYS A 66 -2.55 4.58 -19.15
N GLU A 67 -2.99 5.26 -18.10
CA GLU A 67 -2.12 6.04 -17.23
C GLU A 67 -1.40 5.14 -16.21
N ALA A 68 -2.07 4.13 -15.67
CA ALA A 68 -1.45 3.15 -14.77
C ALA A 68 -0.21 2.49 -15.40
N ARG A 69 -0.26 2.15 -16.69
CA ARG A 69 0.86 1.53 -17.42
C ARG A 69 2.11 2.41 -17.55
N LYS A 70 1.96 3.74 -17.41
CA LYS A 70 3.08 4.69 -17.47
C LYS A 70 3.68 4.96 -16.09
N MET A 71 3.05 4.44 -15.03
CA MET A 71 3.44 4.66 -13.65
C MET A 71 4.17 3.43 -13.12
N ASP A 72 5.25 3.66 -12.38
CA ASP A 72 5.81 2.61 -11.54
C ASP A 72 4.80 2.22 -10.46
N LEU A 73 4.91 1.00 -9.95
CA LEU A 73 4.04 0.46 -8.91
C LEU A 73 4.01 1.35 -7.66
N TYR A 74 5.14 1.96 -7.27
CA TYR A 74 5.15 2.88 -6.11
C TYR A 74 4.26 4.11 -6.35
N THR A 75 4.24 4.64 -7.57
CA THR A 75 3.41 5.79 -7.94
C THR A 75 1.93 5.39 -7.95
N GLN A 76 1.62 4.18 -8.43
CA GLN A 76 0.25 3.66 -8.39
C GLN A 76 -0.28 3.55 -6.96
N TYR A 77 0.55 3.04 -6.02
CA TYR A 77 0.20 3.02 -4.60
C TYR A 77 -0.03 4.41 -4.04
N ALA A 78 0.84 5.37 -4.36
CA ALA A 78 0.70 6.75 -3.88
C ALA A 78 -0.61 7.40 -4.35
N VAL A 79 -0.99 7.20 -5.62
CA VAL A 79 -2.27 7.71 -6.15
C VAL A 79 -3.47 7.04 -5.48
N ALA A 80 -3.41 5.73 -5.27
CA ALA A 80 -4.48 4.99 -4.58
C ALA A 80 -4.67 5.50 -3.14
N VAL A 81 -3.59 5.65 -2.38
CA VAL A 81 -3.60 6.20 -1.02
C VAL A 81 -4.14 7.63 -1.00
N ALA A 82 -3.68 8.49 -1.92
CA ALA A 82 -4.13 9.87 -2.00
C ALA A 82 -5.62 10.00 -2.36
N LYS A 83 -6.20 9.03 -3.06
CA LYS A 83 -7.64 8.98 -3.37
C LYS A 83 -8.51 8.50 -2.20
N GLN A 84 -7.94 7.79 -1.23
CA GLN A 84 -8.66 7.35 -0.02
C GLN A 84 -8.75 8.45 1.04
N ALA A 85 -7.78 9.37 1.07
CA ALA A 85 -7.65 10.44 2.04
C ALA A 85 -8.45 11.70 1.65
#